data_AF-A0A5C6ZHT2-F1
#
_entry.id   AF-A0A5C6ZHT2-F1
#
_cell.length_a   1.000
_cell.length_b   1.000
_cell.length_c   1.000
_cell.angle_alpha   90.00
_cell.angle_beta   90.00
_cell.angle_gamma   90.00
#
_symmetry.space_group_name_H-M   'P 1'
#
loop_
_entity.id
_entity.type
_entity.pdbx_description
1 polymer ?
#
loop_
_entity_poly.entity_id
_entity_poly.type
_entity_poly.pdbx_seq_one_letter_code
_entity_poly.pdbx_strand_id
1 'polypeptide(L)' 'MGVTIWLGNELGKWLDFKFEKDFWAPTITLLAVFIAMYLVISQVLKMSKEDD' A
#
# COMPACT_ATOMS: atom_id res chain seq x y z
N MET A 1 -7.37 1.58 4.11
CA MET A 1 -6.65 0.29 4.28
C MET A 1 -6.86 -0.63 3.09
N GLY A 2 -8.07 -1.14 2.85
CA GLY A 2 -8.32 -2.08 1.75
C GLY A 2 -8.03 -1.53 0.35
N VAL A 3 -8.35 -0.25 0.11
CA VAL A 3 -8.07 0.42 -1.18
C VAL A 3 -6.57 0.52 -1.47
N THR A 4 -5.76 0.82 -0.45
CA THR A 4 -4.30 0.94 -0.60
C THR A 4 -3.65 -0.40 -0.90
N ILE A 5 -4.14 -1.47 -0.28
CA ILE A 5 -3.67 -2.84 -0.52
C ILE A 5 -4.10 -3.33 -1.91
N TRP A 6 -5.33 -3.01 -2.33
CA TRP A 6 -5.84 -3.34 -3.66
C TRP A 6 -5.03 -2.65 -4.77
N LEU A 7 -4.76 -1.35 -4.62
CA LEU A 7 -3.87 -0.61 -5.52
C LEU A 7 -2.46 -1.20 -5.55
N GLY A 8 -1.92 -1.61 -4.41
CA GLY A 8 -0.64 -2.29 -4.32
C GLY A 8 -0.59 -3.61 -5.09
N ASN A 9 -1.62 -4.43 -4.95
CA ASN A 9 -1.73 -5.70 -5.69
C ASN A 9 -1.83 -5.48 -7.21
N GLU A 10 -2.60 -4.48 -7.65
CA GLU A 10 -2.74 -4.16 -9.08
C GLU A 10 -1.45 -3.58 -9.68
N LEU A 11 -0.75 -2.71 -8.92
CA LEU A 11 0.59 -2.22 -9.27
C LEU A 11 1.61 -3.36 -9.34
N GLY A 12 1.53 -4.30 -8.39
CA GLY A 12 2.40 -5.48 -8.35
C GLY A 12 2.25 -6.35 -9.59
N LYS A 13 1.01 -6.63 -10.01
CA LYS A 13 0.73 -7.38 -11.25
C LYS A 13 1.17 -6.65 -12.50
N TRP A 14 0.99 -5.34 -12.57
CA TRP A 14 1.47 -4.55 -13.69
C TRP A 14 3.00 -4.58 -13.80
N LEU A 15 3.69 -4.58 -12.65
CA LEU A 15 5.14 -4.67 -12.58
C LEU A 15 5.64 -6.07 -12.94
N ASP A 16 4.97 -7.14 -12.49
CA ASP A 16 5.22 -8.52 -12.93
C ASP A 16 5.10 -8.65 -14.45
N PHE A 17 4.05 -8.07 -15.05
CA PHE A 17 3.84 -8.09 -16.50
C PHE A 17 4.94 -7.32 -17.27
N LYS A 18 5.43 -6.21 -16.70
CA LYS A 18 6.46 -5.39 -17.34
C LYS A 18 7.87 -5.98 -17.22
N PHE A 19 8.14 -6.72 -16.16
CA PHE A 19 9.47 -7.26 -15.86
C PHE A 19 9.56 -8.79 -16.03
N GLU A 20 8.47 -9.49 -16.42
CA GLU A 20 8.36 -10.94 -16.59
C GLU A 20 8.95 -11.73 -15.40
N LYS A 21 8.75 -11.20 -14.19
CA LYS A 21 9.36 -11.70 -12.96
C LYS A 21 8.30 -11.74 -11.87
N ASP A 22 7.81 -12.92 -11.51
CA ASP A 22 6.79 -13.16 -10.46
C ASP A 22 7.15 -12.70 -9.03
N PHE A 23 8.31 -12.06 -8.84
CA PHE A 23 8.73 -11.58 -7.53
C PHE A 23 8.25 -10.15 -7.23
N TRP A 24 7.79 -9.39 -8.24
CA TRP A 24 7.38 -8.00 -8.02
C TRP A 24 6.01 -7.91 -7.35
N ALA A 25 5.05 -8.76 -7.71
CA ALA A 25 3.75 -8.79 -7.05
C ALA A 25 3.81 -9.01 -5.53
N PRO A 26 4.47 -10.06 -5.00
CA PRO A 26 4.56 -10.25 -3.55
C PRO A 26 5.34 -9.12 -2.86
N THR A 27 6.39 -8.60 -3.51
CA THR A 27 7.20 -7.49 -2.97
C THR A 27 6.39 -6.19 -2.85
N ILE A 28 5.70 -5.78 -3.91
CA ILE A 28 4.88 -4.57 -3.94
C ILE A 28 3.67 -4.72 -3.00
N THR A 29 3.07 -5.91 -2.93
CA THR A 29 1.96 -6.18 -2.01
C THR A 29 2.40 -6.02 -0.56
N LEU A 30 3.57 -6.56 -0.18
CA LEU A 30 4.15 -6.37 1.14
C LEU A 30 4.40 -4.89 1.43
N LEU A 31 5.01 -4.16 0.48
CA LEU A 31 5.27 -2.73 0.60
C LEU A 31 3.97 -1.92 0.77
N ALA A 32 2.91 -2.29 0.05
CA ALA A 32 1.60 -1.65 0.13
C ALA A 32 0.94 -1.86 1.50
N VAL A 33 1.14 -3.02 2.14
CA VAL A 33 0.68 -3.26 3.52
C VAL A 33 1.39 -2.32 4.50
N PHE A 34 2.71 -2.15 4.37
CA PHE A 34 3.47 -1.20 5.20
C PHE A 34 2.98 0.24 5.02
N ILE A 35 2.78 0.67 3.77
CA ILE A 35 2.26 2.00 3.45
C ILE A 35 0.83 2.17 4.00
N ALA A 36 -0.02 1.16 3.85
CA ALA A 36 -1.38 1.20 4.38
C ALA A 36 -1.39 1.39 5.90
N MET A 37 -0.51 0.70 6.62
CA MET A 37 -0.39 0.83 8.07
C MET A 37 0.12 2.21 8.49
N TYR A 38 1.12 2.74 7.78
CA TYR A 38 1.60 4.12 8.00
C TYR A 38 0.50 5.16 7.77
N LEU A 39 -0.26 5.04 6.67
CA LEU A 39 -1.34 5.96 6.35
C LEU A 39 -2.46 5.94 7.37
N VAL A 40 -2.75 4.78 7.98
CA VAL A 40 -3.73 4.68 9.06
C VAL A 40 -3.25 5.43 10.28
N ILE A 41 -2.00 5.20 10.69
CA ILE A 41 -1.39 5.88 11.84
C ILE A 41 -1.39 7.40 11.61
N SER A 42 -0.99 7.84 10.41
CA SER A 42 -0.99 9.27 10.06
C SER A 42 -2.40 9.87 10.02
N GLN A 43 -3.40 9.13 9.51
CA GLN A 43 -4.80 9.60 9.52
C GLN A 43 -5.32 9.77 10.94
N VAL A 44 -5.07 8.80 11.83
CA VAL A 44 -5.50 8.90 13.23
C VAL A 44 -4.81 10.08 13.93
N LEU A 45 -3.49 10.23 13.74
CA LEU A 45 -2.73 11.35 14.32
C LEU A 45 -3.16 12.73 13.81
N LYS A 46 -3.55 12.84 12.53
CA LYS A 46 -4.07 14.10 11.97
C LYS A 46 -5.46 14.41 12.50
N MET A 47 -6.33 13.41 12.53
CA MET A 47 -7.69 13.55 13.06
C MET A 47 -7.68 13.98 14.53
N SER A 48 -6.76 13.46 15.35
CA SER A 48 -6.59 13.91 16.74
C SER A 48 -6.02 15.32 16.91
N LYS A 49 -5.43 15.93 15.88
CA LYS A 49 -4.87 17.30 15.94
C LYS A 49 -5.83 18.37 15.41
N GLU A 50 -6.89 17.97 14.74
CA GLU A 50 -7.90 18.87 14.15
C GLU A 50 -9.10 19.07 15.09
N ASP A 51 -9.14 18.32 16.20
CA ASP A 51 -10.15 18.38 17.27
C ASP A 51 -9.71 19.25 18.49
N ASP A 52 -8.53 19.90 18.43
CA ASP A 52 -8.00 20.89 19.40
C ASP A 52 -7.85 22.27 18.73
#